data_AF-A0A7J9VDF4-F1
#
_entry.id   AF-A0A7J9VDF4-F1
#
_cell.length_a   1.000
_cell.length_b   1.000
_cell.length_c   1.000
_cell.angle_alpha   90.00
_cell.angle_beta   90.00
_cell.angle_gamma   90.00
#
_symmetry.space_group_name_H-M   'P 1'
#
loop_
_entity.id
_entity.type
_entity.pdbx_description
1 polymer ?
#
loop_
_entity_poly.entity_id
_entity_poly.type
_entity_poly.pdbx_seq_one_letter_code
_entity_poly.pdbx_strand_id
1 'polypeptide(L)'
;MGRRQYPWELRPVPWSEWQEYTRGTQDGVILLSYGIAPRDKLATRRQLRTMGLRPGGQNPVALLYFRYRPAHTQVFAELFLIERAKPVRPMTDAKRRALGKALLARRTCRQCGEIGPVELPRTNRVCEPCRFTLGLLDSWDYLHDYVQGMPTLAPDELCGVA
;
A
#
# COMPACT_ATOMS: atom_id res chain seq x y z
N MET A 1 -20.83 -2.16 -35.87
CA MET A 1 -19.82 -3.04 -35.25
C MET A 1 -18.84 -2.19 -34.47
N GLY A 2 -18.88 -2.24 -33.13
CA GLY A 2 -17.95 -1.47 -32.30
C GLY A 2 -16.51 -1.92 -32.52
N ARG A 3 -15.59 -0.97 -32.76
CA ARG A 3 -14.15 -1.28 -32.81
C ARG A 3 -13.77 -1.97 -31.49
N ARG A 4 -13.00 -3.06 -31.58
CA ARG A 4 -12.37 -3.63 -30.38
C ARG A 4 -11.58 -2.51 -29.71
N GLN A 5 -11.81 -2.29 -28.42
CA GLN A 5 -11.22 -1.18 -27.65
C GLN A 5 -9.69 -1.13 -27.76
N TYR A 6 -9.06 -2.30 -27.95
CA TYR A 6 -7.61 -2.45 -28.11
C TYR A 6 -7.27 -3.41 -29.26
N PRO A 7 -6.97 -2.90 -30.47
CA PRO A 7 -6.60 -3.73 -31.62
C PRO A 7 -5.22 -4.38 -31.43
N TRP A 8 -4.95 -5.43 -32.21
CA TRP A 8 -3.61 -6.02 -32.30
C TRP A 8 -2.77 -5.19 -33.26
N GLU A 9 -1.61 -4.71 -32.81
CA GLU A 9 -0.69 -3.89 -33.59
C GLU A 9 0.74 -4.39 -33.40
N LEU A 10 1.49 -4.50 -34.49
CA LEU A 10 2.91 -4.81 -34.46
C LEU A 10 3.68 -3.51 -34.13
N ARG A 11 4.49 -3.52 -33.07
CA ARG A 11 5.21 -2.32 -32.60
C ARG A 11 6.60 -2.67 -32.08
N PRO A 12 7.61 -1.80 -32.22
CA PRO A 12 8.85 -1.94 -31.47
C PRO A 12 8.58 -1.91 -29.97
N VAL A 13 9.21 -2.82 -29.23
CA VAL A 13 9.08 -2.94 -27.77
C VAL A 13 10.45 -2.78 -27.11
N PRO A 14 10.54 -2.22 -25.88
CA PRO A 14 11.82 -1.97 -25.23
C PRO A 14 12.47 -3.21 -24.60
N TRP A 15 11.84 -4.40 -24.67
CA TRP A 15 12.37 -5.67 -24.12
C TRP A 15 12.80 -6.67 -25.20
N SER A 16 12.74 -6.30 -26.48
CA SER A 16 13.03 -7.19 -27.59
C SER A 16 13.68 -6.41 -28.72
N GLU A 17 14.56 -7.06 -29.47
CA GLU A 17 15.15 -6.50 -30.69
C GLU A 17 14.15 -6.54 -31.86
N TRP A 18 13.13 -7.39 -31.74
CA TRP A 18 12.08 -7.57 -32.74
C TRP A 18 10.84 -6.75 -32.39
N GLN A 19 10.03 -6.46 -33.39
CA GLN A 19 8.69 -5.93 -33.16
C GLN A 19 7.79 -7.04 -32.62
N GLU A 20 6.95 -6.72 -31.64
CA GLU A 20 6.02 -7.66 -31.03
C GLU A 20 4.58 -7.18 -31.19
N TYR A 21 3.64 -8.13 -31.23
CA TYR A 21 2.22 -7.81 -31.25
C TYR A 21 1.75 -7.33 -29.88
N THR A 22 1.24 -6.09 -29.85
CA THR A 22 0.75 -5.42 -28.65
C THR A 22 -0.69 -4.97 -28.86
N ARG A 23 -1.33 -4.47 -27.80
CA ARG A 23 -2.73 -4.03 -27.79
C ARG A 23 -2.86 -2.53 -28.06
N GLY A 24 -1.87 -1.94 -28.74
CA GLY A 24 -1.74 -0.51 -28.95
C GLY A 24 -1.03 0.17 -27.79
N THR A 25 -1.40 1.42 -27.51
CA THR A 25 -0.84 2.23 -26.42
C THR A 25 -1.92 2.86 -25.58
N GLN A 26 -1.68 2.99 -24.29
CA GLN A 26 -2.49 3.73 -23.34
C GLN A 26 -1.59 4.82 -22.74
N ASP A 27 -1.95 6.09 -22.91
CA ASP A 27 -1.16 7.26 -22.43
C ASP A 27 0.30 7.25 -22.91
N GLY A 28 0.53 6.80 -24.14
CA GLY A 28 1.87 6.67 -24.75
C GLY A 28 2.68 5.47 -24.26
N VAL A 29 2.14 4.66 -23.34
CA VAL A 29 2.77 3.44 -22.82
C VAL A 29 2.21 2.22 -23.55
N ILE A 30 3.06 1.26 -23.88
CA ILE A 30 2.67 0.04 -24.60
C ILE A 30 1.65 -0.75 -23.80
N LEU A 31 0.56 -1.16 -24.44
CA LEU A 31 -0.50 -1.91 -23.80
C LEU A 31 -0.38 -3.41 -24.12
N LEU A 32 -0.44 -4.25 -23.09
CA LEU A 32 -0.41 -5.71 -23.19
C LEU A 32 -1.67 -6.29 -22.54
N SER A 33 -2.23 -7.33 -23.14
CA SER A 33 -3.29 -8.12 -22.49
C SER A 33 -2.71 -9.24 -21.64
N TYR A 34 -3.52 -9.73 -20.70
CA TYR A 34 -3.17 -10.88 -19.86
C TYR A 34 -2.56 -12.05 -20.65
N GLY A 35 -1.45 -12.59 -20.15
CA GLY A 35 -0.79 -13.79 -20.68
C GLY A 35 0.32 -13.55 -21.71
N ILE A 36 0.54 -12.32 -22.17
CA ILE A 36 1.44 -12.04 -23.31
C ILE A 36 2.75 -11.39 -22.90
N ALA A 37 2.77 -10.70 -21.76
CA ALA A 37 3.99 -10.09 -21.25
C ALA A 37 5.09 -11.16 -20.98
N PRO A 38 6.30 -11.01 -21.54
CA PRO A 38 7.43 -11.91 -21.27
C PRO A 38 7.84 -11.81 -19.79
N ARG A 39 7.63 -12.89 -19.04
CA ARG A 39 7.80 -12.93 -17.57
C ARG A 39 9.27 -12.90 -17.13
N ASP A 40 10.17 -13.28 -18.02
CA ASP A 40 11.62 -13.27 -17.88
C ASP A 40 12.21 -11.86 -18.00
N LYS A 41 11.52 -10.95 -18.71
CA LYS A 41 12.00 -9.57 -18.96
C LYS A 41 11.20 -8.50 -18.24
N LEU A 42 9.90 -8.73 -18.04
CA LEU A 42 8.97 -7.78 -17.46
C LEU A 42 8.42 -8.26 -16.11
N ALA A 43 8.38 -7.35 -15.16
CA ALA A 43 7.78 -7.60 -13.85
C ALA A 43 6.98 -6.39 -13.35
N THR A 44 5.90 -6.66 -12.63
CA THR A 44 5.20 -5.66 -11.82
C THR A 44 6.04 -5.21 -10.62
N ARG A 45 5.71 -4.07 -10.01
CA ARG A 45 6.39 -3.60 -8.79
C ARG A 45 6.41 -4.65 -7.67
N ARG A 46 5.31 -5.40 -7.53
CA ARG A 46 5.19 -6.48 -6.53
C ARG A 46 6.10 -7.65 -6.86
N GLN A 47 6.16 -8.08 -8.12
CA GLN A 47 7.06 -9.16 -8.56
C GLN A 47 8.54 -8.77 -8.40
N LEU A 48 8.93 -7.55 -8.77
CA LEU A 48 10.28 -7.04 -8.51
C LEU A 48 10.61 -7.09 -7.01
N ARG A 49 9.67 -6.70 -6.16
CA ARG A 49 9.88 -6.73 -4.70
C ARG A 49 10.12 -8.15 -4.18
N THR A 50 9.39 -9.14 -4.69
CA THR A 50 9.62 -10.56 -4.38
C THR A 50 11.02 -11.01 -4.81
N MET A 51 11.54 -10.46 -5.91
CA MET A 51 12.91 -10.72 -6.39
C MET A 51 14.00 -9.92 -5.64
N GLY A 52 13.65 -9.14 -4.60
CA GLY A 52 14.61 -8.27 -3.93
C GLY A 52 15.03 -7.04 -4.75
N LEU A 53 14.28 -6.72 -5.80
CA LEU A 53 14.52 -5.61 -6.72
C LEU A 53 13.51 -4.47 -6.50
N ARG A 54 13.86 -3.30 -7.03
CA ARG A 54 12.99 -2.12 -7.15
C ARG A 54 13.11 -1.55 -8.56
N PRO A 55 12.10 -0.80 -9.06
CA PRO A 55 12.12 -0.20 -10.40
C PRO A 55 13.34 0.70 -10.70
N GLY A 56 14.08 1.14 -9.68
CA GLY A 56 15.33 1.88 -9.89
C GLY A 56 15.16 3.32 -10.38
N GLY A 57 13.92 3.83 -10.43
CA GLY A 57 13.57 5.16 -10.95
C GLY A 57 13.10 5.15 -12.41
N GLN A 58 12.99 3.98 -13.04
CA GLN A 58 12.45 3.89 -14.40
C GLN A 58 10.93 4.08 -14.41
N ASN A 59 10.42 4.72 -15.47
CA ASN A 59 8.99 4.73 -15.79
C ASN A 59 8.55 3.34 -16.27
N PRO A 60 7.25 2.98 -16.13
CA PRO A 60 6.74 1.73 -16.66
C PRO A 60 6.93 1.68 -18.19
N VAL A 61 7.39 0.54 -18.68
CA VAL A 61 7.61 0.32 -20.12
C VAL A 61 6.37 -0.22 -20.83
N ALA A 62 5.48 -0.86 -20.07
CA ALA A 62 4.21 -1.36 -20.55
C ALA A 62 3.15 -1.33 -19.45
N LEU A 63 1.89 -1.34 -19.86
CA LEU A 63 0.71 -1.55 -19.03
C LEU A 63 0.10 -2.89 -19.39
N LEU A 64 -0.14 -3.73 -18.40
CA LEU A 64 -0.91 -4.96 -18.53
C LEU A 64 -2.36 -4.66 -18.16
N TYR A 65 -3.30 -4.79 -19.09
CA TYR A 65 -4.72 -4.70 -18.75
C TYR A 65 -5.37 -6.07 -18.66
N PHE A 66 -6.27 -6.22 -17.68
CA PHE A 66 -7.09 -7.39 -17.50
C PHE A 66 -8.41 -7.03 -16.81
N ARG A 67 -9.40 -7.92 -16.94
CA ARG A 67 -10.68 -7.76 -16.26
C ARG A 67 -10.60 -8.37 -14.87
N TYR A 68 -10.71 -7.55 -13.85
CA TYR A 68 -10.83 -8.01 -12.47
C TYR A 68 -12.29 -8.39 -12.20
N ARG A 69 -12.56 -9.70 -12.22
CA ARG A 69 -13.93 -10.24 -12.14
C ARG A 69 -14.69 -9.84 -10.86
N PRO A 70 -14.11 -9.89 -9.65
CA PRO A 70 -14.85 -9.59 -8.43
C PRO A 70 -15.40 -8.16 -8.35
N ALA A 71 -14.67 -7.17 -8.89
CA ALA A 71 -15.15 -5.78 -8.93
C ALA A 71 -15.72 -5.38 -10.30
N HIS A 72 -15.91 -6.34 -11.22
CA HIS A 72 -16.39 -6.12 -12.59
C HIS A 72 -15.67 -5.01 -13.39
N THR A 73 -14.43 -4.67 -13.01
CA THR A 73 -13.70 -3.51 -13.55
C THR A 73 -12.49 -3.92 -14.38
N GLN A 74 -12.07 -3.04 -15.27
CA GLN A 74 -10.80 -3.19 -15.98
C GLN A 74 -9.67 -2.59 -15.13
N VAL A 75 -8.63 -3.37 -14.92
CA VAL A 75 -7.47 -2.98 -14.12
C VAL A 75 -6.24 -2.93 -15.02
N PHE A 76 -5.38 -1.96 -14.77
CA PHE A 76 -4.07 -1.83 -15.40
C PHE A 76 -2.99 -2.07 -14.36
N ALA A 77 -1.98 -2.86 -14.74
CA ALA A 77 -0.79 -3.10 -13.94
C ALA A 77 0.44 -2.61 -14.69
N GLU A 78 1.23 -1.79 -14.02
CA GLU A 78 2.50 -1.30 -14.56
C GLU A 78 3.55 -2.41 -14.63
N LEU A 79 4.21 -2.52 -15.77
CA LEU A 79 5.31 -3.44 -16.03
C LEU A 79 6.63 -2.69 -16.20
N PHE A 80 7.67 -3.25 -15.60
CA PHE A 80 9.02 -2.70 -15.53
C PHE A 80 10.01 -3.72 -16.10
N LEU A 81 11.06 -3.23 -16.75
CA LEU A 81 12.18 -4.08 -17.17
C LEU A 81 12.97 -4.57 -15.96
N ILE A 82 13.14 -5.89 -15.88
CA ILE A 82 13.90 -6.55 -14.81
C ILE A 82 15.38 -6.18 -14.91
N GLU A 83 15.96 -6.15 -16.11
CA GLU A 83 17.38 -5.84 -16.35
C GLU A 83 17.77 -4.43 -15.86
N ARG A 84 16.85 -3.48 -15.90
CA ARG A 84 17.05 -2.10 -15.44
C ARG A 84 16.67 -1.89 -13.98
N ALA A 85 16.11 -2.91 -13.34
CA ALA A 85 15.77 -2.85 -11.94
C ALA A 85 17.04 -2.81 -11.08
N LYS A 86 16.93 -2.23 -9.90
CA LYS A 86 18.04 -2.12 -8.96
C LYS A 86 17.73 -2.94 -7.72
N PRO A 87 18.74 -3.45 -6.99
CA PRO A 87 18.50 -4.03 -5.67
C PRO A 87 17.72 -3.07 -4.76
N VAL A 88 16.84 -3.65 -3.95
CA VAL A 88 16.18 -2.92 -2.87
C VAL A 88 17.25 -2.33 -1.97
N ARG A 89 17.09 -1.05 -1.60
CA ARG A 89 18.01 -0.38 -0.67
C ARG A 89 17.98 -1.13 0.66
N PRO A 90 19.13 -1.64 1.14
CA PRO A 90 19.16 -2.35 2.41
C PRO A 90 18.78 -1.41 3.56
N MET A 91 18.32 -2.03 4.64
CA MET A 91 18.14 -1.34 5.90
C MET A 91 19.53 -1.07 6.48
N THR A 92 19.84 0.20 6.73
CA THR A 92 21.12 0.61 7.33
C THR A 92 20.95 0.84 8.83
N ASP A 93 22.04 0.78 9.59
CA ASP A 93 22.06 1.05 11.03
C ASP A 93 21.50 2.43 11.36
N ALA A 94 21.82 3.44 10.54
CA ALA A 94 21.27 4.77 10.68
C ALA A 94 19.74 4.77 10.56
N LYS A 95 19.18 4.03 9.59
CA LYS A 95 17.72 3.89 9.44
C LYS A 95 17.11 3.10 10.60
N ARG A 96 17.78 2.05 11.10
CA ARG A 96 17.33 1.31 12.29
C ARG A 96 17.24 2.23 13.51
N ARG A 97 18.28 3.02 13.76
CA ARG A 97 18.28 4.01 14.85
C ARG A 97 17.20 5.07 14.67
N ALA A 98 17.01 5.58 13.46
CA ALA A 98 15.95 6.55 13.17
C ALA A 98 14.56 5.96 13.43
N LEU A 99 14.31 4.72 13.01
CA LEU A 99 13.06 4.02 13.27
C LEU A 99 12.85 3.77 14.77
N GLY A 100 13.89 3.37 15.49
CA GLY A 100 13.86 3.20 16.95
C GLY A 100 13.50 4.50 17.68
N LYS A 101 14.14 5.62 17.31
CA LYS A 101 13.80 6.95 17.84
C LYS A 101 12.35 7.34 17.53
N ALA A 102 11.91 7.08 16.30
CA ALA A 102 10.53 7.38 15.91
C ALA A 102 9.51 6.51 16.69
N LEU A 103 9.79 5.22 16.88
CA LEU A 103 8.97 4.32 17.69
C LEU A 103 8.92 4.77 19.14
N LEU A 104 10.07 5.10 19.73
CA LEU A 104 10.17 5.62 21.09
C LEU A 104 9.29 6.87 21.26
N ALA A 105 9.41 7.84 20.36
CA ALA A 105 8.59 9.06 20.39
C ALA A 105 7.09 8.79 20.24
N ARG A 106 6.69 7.76 19.47
CA ARG A 106 5.27 7.37 19.32
C ARG A 106 4.72 6.61 20.53
N ARG A 107 5.59 6.01 21.34
CA ARG A 107 5.25 5.22 22.54
C ARG A 107 5.40 6.00 23.84
N THR A 108 6.09 7.13 23.82
CA THR A 108 6.33 7.96 25.00
C THR A 108 5.12 8.86 25.24
N CYS A 109 4.52 8.74 26.42
CA CYS A 109 3.41 9.58 26.85
C CYS A 109 3.87 11.03 27.02
N ARG A 110 3.16 11.99 26.43
CA ARG A 110 3.46 13.41 26.59
C ARG A 110 3.14 13.98 27.97
N GLN A 111 2.36 13.25 28.78
CA GLN A 111 1.97 13.68 30.12
C GLN A 111 2.92 13.17 31.20
N CYS A 112 3.13 11.85 31.28
CA CYS A 112 3.98 11.25 32.32
C CYS A 112 5.39 10.88 31.84
N GLY A 113 5.67 10.92 30.54
CA GLY A 113 6.97 10.53 29.97
C GLY A 113 7.22 9.02 29.91
N GLU A 114 6.29 8.19 30.38
CA GLU A 114 6.44 6.73 30.34
C GLU A 114 6.36 6.18 28.91
N ILE A 115 7.14 5.13 28.65
CA ILE A 115 7.21 4.45 27.37
C ILE A 115 6.31 3.22 27.41
N GLY A 116 5.23 3.25 26.62
CA GLY A 116 4.30 2.13 26.52
C GLY A 116 4.82 0.96 25.65
N PRO A 117 4.27 -0.25 25.82
CA PRO A 117 4.57 -1.40 24.97
C PRO A 117 4.00 -1.25 23.54
N VAL A 118 2.94 -0.45 23.40
CA VAL A 118 2.20 -0.19 22.16
C VAL A 118 2.31 1.28 21.76
N GLU A 119 2.06 1.59 20.47
CA GLU A 119 2.04 2.97 20.01
C GLU A 119 0.82 3.72 20.57
N LEU A 120 1.04 4.92 21.11
CA LEU A 120 -0.03 5.76 21.64
C LEU A 120 -0.88 6.37 20.50
N PRO A 121 -2.13 6.79 20.77
CA PRO A 121 -2.97 7.45 19.78
C PRO A 121 -2.27 8.67 19.15
N ARG A 122 -2.46 8.86 17.83
CA ARG A 122 -1.79 9.95 17.09
C ARG A 122 -2.25 11.34 17.51
N THR A 123 -3.52 11.45 17.92
CA THR A 123 -4.19 12.73 18.23
C THR A 123 -3.59 13.42 19.46
N ASN A 124 -3.45 12.70 20.57
CA ASN A 124 -3.03 13.29 21.86
C ASN A 124 -1.66 12.78 22.35
N ARG A 125 -1.20 11.60 21.91
CA ARG A 125 0.05 10.95 22.40
C ARG A 125 0.09 10.85 23.94
N VAL A 126 -1.03 10.49 24.55
CA VAL A 126 -1.18 10.28 26.01
C VAL A 126 -1.54 8.82 26.27
N CYS A 127 -0.92 8.20 27.28
CA CYS A 127 -1.25 6.84 27.70
C CYS A 127 -2.65 6.78 28.34
N GLU A 128 -3.28 5.60 28.31
CA GLU A 128 -4.62 5.40 28.86
C GLU A 128 -4.76 5.83 30.33
N PRO A 129 -3.82 5.52 31.25
CA PRO A 129 -3.90 6.02 32.63
C PRO A 129 -3.92 7.55 32.71
N CYS A 130 -3.05 8.24 31.97
CA CYS A 130 -3.06 9.69 31.94
C CYS A 130 -4.30 10.27 31.27
N ARG A 131 -4.83 9.61 30.23
CA ARG A 131 -6.10 10.02 29.60
C ARG A 131 -7.27 9.92 30.58
N PHE A 132 -7.32 8.82 31.34
CA PHE A 132 -8.28 8.61 32.42
C PHE A 132 -8.18 9.72 33.47
N THR A 133 -6.98 9.99 34.01
CA THR A 133 -6.79 11.03 35.02
C THR A 133 -7.10 12.43 34.51
N LEU A 134 -6.79 12.73 33.25
CA LEU A 134 -7.02 14.05 32.65
C LEU A 134 -8.46 14.27 32.15
N GLY A 135 -9.33 13.24 32.19
CA GLY A 135 -10.66 13.31 31.60
C GLY A 135 -10.65 13.48 30.07
N LEU A 136 -9.56 13.10 29.40
CA LEU A 136 -9.40 13.18 27.93
C LEU A 136 -9.97 11.92 27.26
N LEU A 137 -11.21 11.58 27.61
CA LEU A 137 -11.94 10.43 27.13
C LEU A 137 -13.05 10.91 26.20
N ASP A 138 -12.98 10.47 24.95
CA ASP A 138 -14.04 10.74 23.98
C ASP A 138 -15.26 9.86 24.33
N SER A 139 -16.46 10.27 23.93
CA SER A 139 -17.70 9.54 24.24
C SER A 139 -17.76 8.11 23.68
N TRP A 140 -16.93 7.82 22.67
CA TRP A 140 -16.81 6.51 22.03
C TRP A 140 -15.60 5.71 22.54
N ASP A 141 -14.84 6.25 23.48
CA ASP A 141 -13.67 5.57 24.02
C ASP A 141 -14.12 4.55 25.07
N TYR A 142 -13.65 3.31 24.99
CA TYR A 142 -14.09 2.25 25.90
C TYR A 142 -13.79 2.59 27.37
N LEU A 143 -12.78 3.42 27.64
CA LEU A 143 -12.47 3.91 28.99
C LEU A 143 -13.54 4.87 29.53
N HIS A 144 -14.26 5.61 28.69
CA HIS A 144 -15.29 6.57 29.12
C HIS A 144 -16.38 5.88 29.94
N ASP A 145 -16.85 4.71 29.48
CA ASP A 145 -17.88 3.92 30.15
C ASP A 145 -17.43 3.40 31.53
N TYR A 146 -16.13 3.05 31.68
CA TYR A 146 -15.57 2.64 32.97
C TYR A 146 -15.46 3.78 33.98
N VAL A 147 -15.33 5.03 33.54
CA VAL A 147 -15.19 6.20 34.43
C VAL A 147 -16.54 6.69 34.90
N GLN A 148 -17.50 6.79 33.98
CA GLN A 148 -18.83 7.33 34.26
C GLN A 148 -19.76 6.28 34.89
N GLY A 149 -19.40 4.99 34.85
CA GLY A 149 -20.20 3.90 35.41
C GLY A 149 -21.56 3.70 34.72
N MET A 150 -21.79 4.38 33.60
CA MET A 150 -22.98 4.27 32.78
C MET A 150 -22.53 3.89 31.37
N PRO A 151 -22.84 2.67 30.88
CA PRO A 151 -22.59 2.35 29.48
C PRO A 151 -23.39 3.31 28.61
N THR A 152 -22.72 3.99 27.70
CA THR A 152 -23.37 4.93 26.77
C THR A 152 -24.21 4.24 25.70
N LEU A 153 -23.92 2.96 25.45
CA LEU A 153 -24.63 2.11 24.49
C LEU A 153 -25.39 1.00 25.22
N ALA A 154 -26.62 0.76 24.78
CA ALA A 154 -27.37 -0.41 25.23
C ALA A 154 -26.71 -1.70 24.68
N PRO A 155 -26.85 -2.87 25.34
CA PRO A 155 -26.17 -4.12 24.93
C PRO A 155 -26.40 -4.52 23.46
N ASP A 156 -27.53 -4.13 22.89
CA ASP A 156 -27.93 -4.31 21.50
C ASP A 156 -27.15 -3.42 20.51
N GLU A 157 -26.69 -2.24 20.93
CA GLU A 157 -25.93 -1.30 20.10
C GLU A 157 -24.43 -1.66 20.01
N LEU A 158 -23.88 -2.33 21.03
CA LEU A 158 -22.49 -2.80 21.06
C LEU A 158 -22.23 -3.98 20.12
N CYS A 159 -23.25 -4.81 19.87
CA CYS A 159 -23.11 -6.01 19.05
C CYS A 159 -23.12 -5.73 17.54
N GLY A 160 -23.42 -4.50 17.10
CA GLY A 160 -23.33 -4.11 15.68
C GLY A 160 -24.02 -5.09 14.73
N VAL A 161 -25.13 -5.72 15.16
CA VAL A 161 -25.93 -6.61 14.31
C VAL A 161 -27.07 -5.77 13.77
N ALA A 162 -26.84 -5.19 12.60
CA ALA A 162 -27.88 -4.81 11.65
C ALA A 162 -27.68 -5.61 10.37
#